data_AF-A0A3M2FDK1-F1
#
_entry.id   AF-A0A3M2FDK1-F1
#
_cell.length_a   1.000
_cell.length_b   1.000
_cell.length_c   1.000
_cell.angle_alpha   90.00
_cell.angle_beta   90.00
_cell.angle_gamma   90.00
#
_symmetry.space_group_name_H-M   'P 1'
#
loop_
_entity.id
_entity.type
_entity.pdbx_description
1 polymer ?
#
loop_
_entity_poly.entity_id
_entity_poly.type
_entity_poly.pdbx_seq_one_letter_code
_entity_poly.pdbx_strand_id
1 'polypeptide(L)'
;MKKVMLFMAGAWLALAPAVWAEPADAVAQAQVQTKENLALELAQRWDRLKYRTPDKDARVAGFKKLAEDAKRLAKSHPDDPAPKVWAGITLATLAGEDGGLSALGLVKEAKEWLEQALAQHPGKELATSIHTTLGSLYYQVPGWPIGFGDEDKAEEHLKKALTMSPEGLDANFWMA
;
A
#
# COMPACT_ATOMS: atom_id res chain seq x y z
N MET A 1 0.01 9.10 -80.65
CA MET A 1 0.37 7.91 -79.83
C MET A 1 0.44 8.33 -78.36
N LYS A 2 0.14 7.39 -77.47
CA LYS A 2 -0.48 7.56 -76.13
C LYS A 2 0.23 8.51 -75.15
N LYS A 3 -0.59 9.31 -74.44
CA LYS A 3 -0.23 10.20 -73.33
C LYS A 3 0.03 9.39 -72.05
N VAL A 4 1.07 9.78 -71.31
CA VAL A 4 1.43 9.28 -69.97
C VAL A 4 0.41 9.79 -68.97
N MET A 5 -0.14 8.88 -68.15
CA MET A 5 -1.05 9.21 -67.05
C MET A 5 -0.28 9.06 -65.73
N LEU A 6 0.01 10.20 -65.11
CA LEU A 6 0.62 10.35 -63.81
C LEU A 6 -0.45 10.06 -62.74
N PHE A 7 -0.33 8.95 -62.00
CA PHE A 7 -1.16 8.72 -60.82
C PHE A 7 -0.48 9.38 -59.61
N MET A 8 -1.08 10.49 -59.16
CA MET A 8 -0.80 11.09 -57.86
C MET A 8 -1.17 10.12 -56.74
N ALA A 9 -0.19 9.74 -55.92
CA ALA A 9 -0.43 9.07 -54.65
C ALA A 9 -1.05 10.09 -53.68
N GLY A 10 -2.35 9.98 -53.44
CA GLY A 10 -3.03 10.74 -52.41
C GLY A 10 -2.57 10.27 -51.03
N ALA A 11 -1.84 11.14 -50.32
CA ALA A 11 -1.57 10.98 -48.90
C ALA A 11 -2.90 11.12 -48.13
N TRP A 12 -3.43 9.98 -47.65
CA TRP A 12 -4.48 9.99 -46.64
C TRP A 12 -3.84 10.38 -45.30
N LEU A 13 -3.98 11.65 -44.93
CA LEU A 13 -3.82 12.09 -43.54
C LEU A 13 -4.97 11.46 -42.73
N ALA A 14 -4.69 10.33 -42.06
CA ALA A 14 -5.56 9.82 -41.03
C ALA A 14 -5.56 10.83 -39.87
N LEU A 15 -6.58 11.67 -39.82
CA LEU A 15 -6.89 12.47 -38.64
C LEU A 15 -7.28 11.47 -37.54
N ALA A 16 -6.35 11.11 -36.66
CA ALA A 16 -6.71 10.35 -35.46
C ALA A 16 -7.80 11.17 -34.74
N PRO A 17 -8.93 10.55 -34.34
CA PRO A 17 -9.90 11.28 -33.53
C PRO A 17 -9.17 11.73 -32.27
N ALA A 18 -9.15 13.04 -32.03
CA ALA A 18 -8.78 13.56 -30.73
C ALA A 18 -9.72 12.90 -29.72
N VAL A 19 -9.20 11.96 -28.93
CA VAL A 19 -9.94 11.36 -27.82
C VAL A 19 -10.06 12.46 -26.78
N TRP A 20 -11.17 13.20 -26.83
CA TRP A 20 -11.55 14.10 -25.75
C TRP A 20 -11.97 13.20 -24.60
N ALA A 21 -11.05 12.97 -23.65
CA ALA A 21 -11.40 12.26 -22.42
C ALA A 21 -12.59 12.98 -21.76
N GLU A 22 -13.64 12.24 -21.41
CA GLU A 22 -14.78 12.82 -20.72
C GLU A 22 -14.31 13.35 -19.34
N PRO A 23 -14.93 14.42 -18.81
CA PRO A 23 -14.53 15.00 -17.53
C PRO A 23 -14.54 13.97 -16.38
N ALA A 24 -15.35 12.91 -16.48
CA ALA A 24 -15.37 11.79 -15.53
C ALA A 24 -14.06 10.99 -15.52
N ASP A 25 -13.46 10.72 -16.69
CA ASP A 25 -12.21 9.97 -16.80
C ASP A 25 -11.03 10.75 -16.21
N ALA A 26 -10.99 12.07 -16.45
CA ALA A 26 -9.95 12.94 -15.90
C ALA A 26 -10.01 13.02 -14.36
N VAL A 27 -11.21 13.09 -13.78
CA VAL A 27 -11.40 13.09 -12.32
C VAL A 27 -11.01 11.73 -11.73
N ALA A 28 -11.40 10.62 -12.35
CA ALA A 28 -11.04 9.28 -11.89
C ALA A 28 -9.51 9.06 -11.91
N GLN A 29 -8.84 9.48 -13.00
CA GLN A 29 -7.38 9.40 -13.10
C GLN A 29 -6.68 10.29 -12.05
N ALA A 30 -7.16 11.51 -11.82
CA ALA A 30 -6.61 12.39 -10.78
C ALA A 30 -6.78 11.80 -9.38
N GLN A 31 -7.90 11.12 -9.11
CA GLN A 31 -8.14 10.42 -7.85
C GLN A 31 -7.19 9.22 -7.68
N VAL A 32 -7.03 8.37 -8.71
CA VAL A 32 -6.09 7.23 -8.68
C VAL A 32 -4.66 7.74 -8.41
N GLN A 33 -4.21 8.74 -9.17
CA GLN A 33 -2.89 9.35 -8.98
C GLN A 33 -2.71 9.91 -7.56
N THR A 34 -3.74 10.55 -7.01
CA THR A 34 -3.68 11.09 -5.64
C THR A 34 -3.53 9.99 -4.60
N LYS A 35 -4.26 8.88 -4.73
CA LYS A 35 -4.15 7.72 -3.83
C LYS A 35 -2.78 7.05 -3.93
N GLU A 36 -2.27 6.86 -5.14
CA GLU A 36 -0.92 6.33 -5.39
C GLU A 36 0.17 7.22 -4.76
N ASN A 37 0.03 8.55 -4.90
CA ASN A 37 0.95 9.51 -4.30
C ASN A 37 0.96 9.42 -2.76
N LEU A 38 -0.22 9.29 -2.13
CA LEU A 38 -0.33 9.13 -0.68
C LEU A 38 0.30 7.83 -0.19
N ALA A 39 0.02 6.71 -0.88
CA ALA A 39 0.61 5.42 -0.56
C ALA A 39 2.14 5.47 -0.66
N LEU A 40 2.67 6.05 -1.73
CA LEU A 40 4.11 6.19 -1.96
C LEU A 40 4.78 7.08 -0.91
N GLU A 41 4.18 8.22 -0.55
CA GLU A 41 4.75 9.12 0.47
C GLU A 41 4.90 8.42 1.81
N LEU A 42 3.85 7.71 2.26
CA LEU A 42 3.86 6.97 3.52
C LEU A 42 4.89 5.83 3.48
N ALA A 43 4.99 5.10 2.36
CA ALA A 43 5.98 4.06 2.15
C ALA A 43 7.41 4.58 2.30
N GLN A 44 7.74 5.64 1.55
CA GLN A 44 9.08 6.23 1.57
C GLN A 44 9.46 6.77 2.96
N ARG A 45 8.50 7.34 3.70
CA ARG A 45 8.72 7.79 5.08
C ARG A 45 8.99 6.62 6.00
N TRP A 46 8.21 5.54 5.88
CA TRP A 46 8.42 4.30 6.62
C TRP A 46 9.80 3.71 6.32
N ASP A 47 10.20 3.60 5.05
CA ASP A 47 11.50 3.06 4.62
C ASP A 47 12.67 3.86 5.18
N ARG A 48 12.59 5.20 5.14
CA ARG A 48 13.61 6.08 5.73
C ARG A 48 13.75 5.85 7.23
N LEU A 49 12.63 5.69 7.94
CA LEU A 49 12.67 5.39 9.37
C LEU A 49 13.27 4.01 9.62
N LYS A 50 12.83 2.98 8.89
CA LYS A 50 13.25 1.60 9.12
C LYS A 50 14.74 1.38 8.81
N TYR A 51 15.20 1.86 7.66
CA TYR A 51 16.50 1.48 7.13
C TYR A 51 17.56 2.59 7.21
N ARG A 52 17.15 3.86 7.32
CA ARG A 52 18.08 5.00 7.25
C ARG A 52 18.20 5.80 8.54
N THR A 53 17.52 5.37 9.61
CA THR A 53 17.60 6.01 10.93
C THR A 53 18.25 5.03 11.90
N PRO A 54 19.55 5.13 12.20
CA PRO A 54 20.25 4.15 13.02
C PRO A 54 19.95 4.28 14.52
N ASP A 55 19.66 5.50 15.00
CA ASP A 55 19.30 5.75 16.38
C ASP A 55 17.90 5.22 16.71
N LYS A 56 17.82 4.38 17.76
CA LYS A 56 16.59 3.68 18.12
C LYS A 56 15.51 4.65 18.62
N ASP A 57 15.88 5.60 19.47
CA ASP A 57 14.91 6.53 20.07
C ASP A 57 14.34 7.47 19.00
N ALA A 58 15.17 7.93 18.07
CA ALA A 58 14.75 8.68 16.89
C ALA A 58 13.83 7.84 15.98
N ARG A 59 14.13 6.55 15.75
CA ARG A 59 13.22 5.66 14.99
C ARG A 59 11.87 5.53 15.66
N VAL A 60 11.85 5.21 16.96
CA VAL A 60 10.62 5.05 17.73
C VAL A 60 9.79 6.34 17.71
N ALA A 61 10.42 7.49 17.95
CA ALA A 61 9.73 8.79 17.87
C ALA A 61 9.21 9.09 16.45
N GLY A 62 10.00 8.76 15.42
CA GLY A 62 9.62 8.92 14.03
C GLY A 62 8.44 8.04 13.63
N PHE A 63 8.42 6.77 14.04
CA PHE A 63 7.29 5.87 13.78
C PHE A 63 6.04 6.27 14.57
N LYS A 64 6.17 6.76 15.82
CA LYS A 64 5.05 7.36 16.57
C LYS A 64 4.42 8.51 15.78
N LYS A 65 5.25 9.43 15.26
CA LYS A 65 4.77 10.54 14.43
C LYS A 65 4.13 10.06 13.12
N LEU A 66 4.76 9.12 12.42
CA LEU A 66 4.25 8.58 11.16
C LEU A 66 2.90 7.87 11.35
N ALA A 67 2.72 7.13 12.44
CA ALA A 67 1.45 6.48 12.75
C ALA A 67 0.34 7.53 12.93
N GLU A 68 0.59 8.60 13.70
CA GLU A 68 -0.39 9.68 13.88
C GLU A 68 -0.70 10.43 12.59
N ASP A 69 0.30 10.64 11.73
CA ASP A 69 0.11 11.27 10.42
C ASP A 69 -0.74 10.38 9.50
N ALA A 70 -0.47 9.07 9.44
CA ALA A 70 -1.25 8.12 8.66
C ALA A 70 -2.70 8.02 9.16
N LYS A 71 -2.93 7.99 10.48
CA LYS A 71 -4.27 8.02 11.08
C LYS A 71 -5.02 9.30 10.73
N ARG A 72 -4.35 10.45 10.71
CA ARG A 72 -4.96 11.73 10.31
C ARG A 72 -5.33 11.72 8.83
N LEU A 73 -4.44 11.22 7.96
CA LEU A 73 -4.73 11.06 6.53
C LEU A 73 -5.89 10.09 6.31
N ALA A 74 -5.99 9.00 7.06
CA ALA A 74 -7.11 8.06 6.97
C ALA A 74 -8.45 8.71 7.31
N LYS A 75 -8.47 9.69 8.21
CA LYS A 75 -9.67 10.48 8.54
C LYS A 75 -10.02 11.48 7.44
N SER A 76 -9.01 12.09 6.81
CA SER A 76 -9.21 13.06 5.71
C SER A 76 -9.54 12.40 4.37
N HIS A 77 -9.14 11.15 4.17
CA HIS A 77 -9.33 10.38 2.95
C HIS A 77 -10.02 9.04 3.27
N PRO A 78 -11.29 9.04 3.73
CA PRO A 78 -11.94 7.84 4.22
C PRO A 78 -12.10 6.74 3.16
N ASP A 79 -12.20 7.11 1.88
CA ASP A 79 -12.37 6.22 0.72
C ASP A 79 -11.04 5.75 0.11
N ASP A 80 -9.91 6.17 0.70
CA ASP A 80 -8.59 5.64 0.37
C ASP A 80 -8.15 4.65 1.45
N PRO A 81 -7.95 3.37 1.13
CA PRO A 81 -7.44 2.41 2.09
C PRO A 81 -5.97 2.63 2.43
N ALA A 82 -5.18 3.28 1.57
CA ALA A 82 -3.72 3.35 1.74
C ALA A 82 -3.28 3.97 3.09
N PRO A 83 -3.85 5.10 3.55
CA PRO A 83 -3.52 5.63 4.87
C PRO A 83 -3.83 4.68 6.03
N LYS A 84 -4.89 3.87 5.94
CA LYS A 84 -5.23 2.87 6.96
C LYS A 84 -4.22 1.73 6.96
N VAL A 85 -3.85 1.23 5.78
CA VAL A 85 -2.81 0.21 5.62
C VAL A 85 -1.50 0.67 6.25
N TRP A 86 -1.06 1.88 5.91
CA TRP A 86 0.19 2.42 6.43
C TRP A 86 0.13 2.77 7.92
N ALA A 87 -1.03 3.15 8.46
CA ALA A 87 -1.22 3.28 9.91
C ALA A 87 -0.98 1.93 10.60
N GLY A 88 -1.59 0.86 10.08
CA GLY A 88 -1.41 -0.50 10.56
C GLY A 88 0.04 -0.99 10.50
N ILE A 89 0.68 -0.89 9.34
CA ILE A 89 2.09 -1.30 9.13
C ILE A 89 3.02 -0.51 10.07
N THR A 90 2.81 0.80 10.19
CA THR A 90 3.64 1.66 11.05
C THR A 90 3.48 1.29 12.51
N LEU A 91 2.25 1.04 12.98
CA LEU A 91 1.99 0.62 14.37
C LEU A 91 2.60 -0.76 14.67
N ALA A 92 2.47 -1.72 13.76
CA ALA A 92 3.10 -3.04 13.88
C ALA A 92 4.64 -2.92 13.97
N THR A 93 5.23 -2.08 13.12
CA THR A 93 6.68 -1.82 13.13
C THR A 93 7.10 -1.14 14.43
N LEU A 94 6.36 -0.12 14.86
CA LEU A 94 6.62 0.60 16.11
C LEU A 94 6.56 -0.34 17.31
N ALA A 95 5.61 -1.27 17.35
CA ALA A 95 5.51 -2.25 18.42
C ALA A 95 6.78 -3.13 18.52
N GLY A 96 7.35 -3.52 17.38
CA GLY A 96 8.60 -4.28 17.32
C GLY A 96 9.84 -3.46 17.72
N GLU A 97 9.88 -2.16 17.41
CA GLU A 97 10.99 -1.28 17.77
C GLU A 97 10.93 -0.83 19.25
N ASP A 98 9.79 -0.35 19.73
CA ASP A 98 9.56 0.16 21.09
C ASP A 98 9.68 -0.98 22.11
N GLY A 99 9.05 -2.13 21.81
CA GLY A 99 9.00 -3.29 22.70
C GLY A 99 8.22 -3.02 24.00
N GLY A 100 8.19 -4.00 24.91
CA GLY A 100 7.58 -3.84 26.24
C GLY A 100 6.05 -3.85 26.27
N LEU A 101 5.46 -3.37 27.37
CA LEU A 101 4.02 -3.47 27.62
C LEU A 101 3.17 -2.57 26.70
N SER A 102 3.73 -1.49 26.16
CA SER A 102 3.07 -0.63 25.17
C SER A 102 2.83 -1.34 23.84
N ALA A 103 3.68 -2.31 23.48
CA ALA A 103 3.62 -3.02 22.20
C ALA A 103 2.29 -3.74 22.00
N LEU A 104 1.68 -4.28 23.06
CA LEU A 104 0.41 -5.01 22.95
C LEU A 104 -0.76 -4.11 22.53
N GLY A 105 -0.79 -2.86 22.98
CA GLY A 105 -1.79 -1.89 22.54
C GLY A 105 -1.59 -1.52 21.07
N LEU A 106 -0.34 -1.31 20.67
CA LEU A 106 0.04 -0.95 19.30
C LEU A 106 -0.32 -2.05 18.29
N VAL A 107 -0.05 -3.32 18.59
CA VAL A 107 -0.41 -4.43 17.68
C VAL A 107 -1.92 -4.66 17.57
N LYS A 108 -2.70 -4.37 18.63
CA LYS A 108 -4.16 -4.43 18.59
C LYS A 108 -4.70 -3.32 17.69
N GLU A 109 -4.21 -2.09 17.87
CA GLU A 109 -4.59 -0.97 17.01
C GLU A 109 -4.14 -1.21 15.54
N ALA A 110 -2.95 -1.79 15.33
CA ALA A 110 -2.46 -2.14 14.01
C ALA A 110 -3.41 -3.11 13.29
N LYS A 111 -3.81 -4.18 13.97
CA LYS A 111 -4.78 -5.16 13.46
C LYS A 111 -6.09 -4.50 13.06
N GLU A 112 -6.64 -3.64 13.92
CA GLU A 112 -7.90 -2.93 13.64
C GLU A 112 -7.83 -2.05 12.39
N TRP A 113 -6.74 -1.30 12.21
CA TRP A 113 -6.54 -0.48 11.01
C TRP A 113 -6.43 -1.33 9.74
N LEU A 114 -5.71 -2.45 9.81
CA LEU A 114 -5.52 -3.37 8.68
C LEU A 114 -6.82 -4.08 8.30
N GLU A 115 -7.61 -4.54 9.27
CA GLU A 115 -8.91 -5.17 9.03
C GLU A 115 -9.90 -4.17 8.41
N GLN A 116 -9.93 -2.93 8.90
CA GLN A 116 -10.73 -1.86 8.30
C GLN A 116 -10.28 -1.54 6.87
N ALA A 117 -8.97 -1.48 6.62
CA ALA A 117 -8.43 -1.24 5.28
C ALA A 117 -8.80 -2.38 4.33
N LEU A 118 -8.72 -3.64 4.78
CA LEU A 118 -9.06 -4.81 3.98
C LEU A 118 -10.54 -4.83 3.58
N ALA A 119 -11.42 -4.39 4.50
CA ALA A 119 -12.85 -4.25 4.23
C ALA A 119 -13.19 -3.19 3.16
N GLN A 120 -12.25 -2.32 2.79
CA GLN A 120 -12.41 -1.35 1.70
C GLN A 120 -12.04 -1.91 0.32
N HIS A 121 -11.79 -3.22 0.23
CA HIS A 121 -11.40 -3.91 -1.02
C HIS A 121 -10.20 -3.23 -1.72
N PRO A 122 -9.06 -3.11 -1.02
CA PRO A 122 -7.90 -2.44 -1.57
C PRO A 122 -7.35 -3.18 -2.80
N GLY A 123 -6.62 -2.44 -3.64
CA GLY A 123 -5.90 -3.04 -4.75
C GLY A 123 -4.91 -4.11 -4.28
N LYS A 124 -4.51 -4.98 -5.22
CA LYS A 124 -3.69 -6.17 -4.98
C LYS A 124 -2.46 -5.91 -4.08
N GLU A 125 -1.66 -4.89 -4.38
CA GLU A 125 -0.42 -4.60 -3.63
C GLU A 125 -0.67 -4.23 -2.16
N LEU A 126 -1.67 -3.37 -1.92
CA LEU A 126 -2.08 -3.01 -0.56
C LEU A 126 -2.67 -4.22 0.18
N ALA A 127 -3.49 -5.02 -0.50
CA ALA A 127 -4.04 -6.25 0.08
C ALA A 127 -2.94 -7.27 0.44
N THR A 128 -1.94 -7.48 -0.41
CA THR A 128 -0.77 -8.31 -0.09
C THR A 128 -0.07 -7.79 1.16
N SER A 129 0.16 -6.48 1.25
CA SER A 129 0.82 -5.85 2.40
C SER A 129 0.02 -6.02 3.71
N ILE A 130 -1.31 -5.89 3.64
CA ILE A 130 -2.20 -6.18 4.76
C ILE A 130 -2.07 -7.64 5.20
N HIS A 131 -2.17 -8.58 4.26
CA HIS A 131 -2.11 -10.01 4.57
C HIS A 131 -0.75 -10.40 5.15
N THR A 132 0.37 -9.92 4.60
CA THR A 132 1.70 -10.15 5.17
C THR A 132 1.80 -9.62 6.60
N THR A 133 1.32 -8.40 6.84
CA THR A 133 1.40 -7.76 8.16
C THR A 133 0.51 -8.47 9.18
N LEU A 134 -0.75 -8.75 8.84
CA LEU A 134 -1.66 -9.50 9.71
C LEU A 134 -1.13 -10.90 10.01
N GLY A 135 -0.57 -11.59 9.01
CA GLY A 135 0.07 -12.88 9.19
C GLY A 135 1.21 -12.82 10.22
N SER A 136 2.11 -11.84 10.08
CA SER A 136 3.19 -11.61 11.05
C SER A 136 2.65 -11.30 12.45
N LEU A 137 1.62 -10.46 12.57
CA LEU A 137 1.03 -10.12 13.87
C LEU A 137 0.39 -11.34 14.54
N TYR A 138 -0.40 -12.12 13.82
CA TYR A 138 -1.01 -13.35 14.34
C TYR A 138 0.05 -14.37 14.78
N TYR A 139 1.20 -14.42 14.09
CA TYR A 139 2.29 -15.32 14.45
C TYR A 139 3.09 -14.85 15.69
N GLN A 140 3.35 -13.55 15.81
CA GLN A 140 4.29 -13.01 16.80
C GLN A 140 3.64 -12.55 18.10
N VAL A 141 2.37 -12.15 18.07
CA VAL A 141 1.65 -11.65 19.25
C VAL A 141 1.27 -12.84 20.16
N PRO A 142 1.31 -12.70 21.49
CA PRO A 142 0.81 -13.75 22.38
C PRO A 142 -0.66 -14.11 22.11
N GLY A 143 -1.01 -15.38 22.30
CA GLY A 143 -2.40 -15.84 22.20
C GLY A 143 -3.31 -15.36 23.34
N TRP A 144 -4.53 -15.87 23.36
CA TRP A 144 -5.51 -15.64 24.42
C TRP A 144 -4.97 -16.11 25.79
N PRO A 145 -5.21 -15.39 26.90
CA PRO A 145 -6.11 -14.22 27.04
C PRO A 145 -5.44 -12.85 26.87
N ILE A 146 -4.13 -12.80 26.62
CA ILE A 146 -3.39 -11.53 26.67
C ILE A 146 -3.45 -10.81 25.32
N GLY A 147 -3.25 -11.55 24.23
CA GLY A 147 -3.28 -11.03 22.87
C GLY A 147 -4.22 -11.80 21.96
N PHE A 148 -3.96 -11.71 20.67
CA PHE A 148 -4.79 -12.29 19.61
C PHE A 148 -4.00 -13.25 18.72
N GLY A 149 -2.78 -13.64 19.12
CA GLY A 149 -1.97 -14.58 18.37
C GLY A 149 -2.71 -15.88 18.08
N ASP A 150 -2.54 -16.37 16.86
CA ASP A 150 -3.29 -17.50 16.30
C ASP A 150 -2.53 -18.02 15.06
N GLU A 151 -1.82 -19.15 15.20
CA GLU A 151 -0.97 -19.70 14.14
C GLU A 151 -1.76 -20.08 12.88
N ASP A 152 -2.99 -20.58 13.03
CA ASP A 152 -3.84 -20.95 11.91
C ASP A 152 -4.23 -19.72 11.09
N LYS A 153 -4.58 -18.61 11.75
CA LYS A 153 -4.83 -17.33 11.07
C LYS A 153 -3.58 -16.74 10.46
N ALA A 154 -2.43 -16.88 11.13
CA ALA A 154 -1.17 -16.44 10.57
C ALA A 154 -0.90 -17.14 9.24
N GLU A 155 -1.03 -18.46 9.20
CA GLU A 155 -0.87 -19.26 8.00
C GLU A 155 -1.88 -18.89 6.90
N GLU A 156 -3.15 -18.70 7.26
CA GLU A 156 -4.20 -18.27 6.31
C GLU A 156 -3.83 -16.93 5.63
N HIS A 157 -3.44 -15.93 6.42
CA HIS A 157 -3.06 -14.63 5.91
C HIS A 157 -1.80 -14.71 5.03
N LEU A 158 -0.76 -15.42 5.46
CA LEU A 158 0.48 -15.55 4.71
C LEU A 158 0.28 -16.32 3.39
N LYS A 159 -0.54 -17.38 3.37
CA LYS A 159 -0.90 -18.09 2.13
C LYS A 159 -1.66 -17.20 1.15
N LYS A 160 -2.57 -16.34 1.63
CA LYS A 160 -3.24 -15.35 0.78
C LYS A 160 -2.23 -14.36 0.18
N ALA A 161 -1.33 -13.81 0.99
CA ALA A 161 -0.27 -12.92 0.49
C ALA A 161 0.59 -13.59 -0.59
N LEU A 162 1.02 -14.85 -0.38
CA LEU A 162 1.78 -15.63 -1.35
C LEU A 162 1.00 -15.89 -2.65
N THR A 163 -0.30 -16.18 -2.56
CA THR A 163 -1.14 -16.41 -3.74
C THR A 163 -1.34 -15.12 -4.54
N MET A 164 -1.41 -13.98 -3.86
CA MET A 164 -1.52 -12.67 -4.51
C MET A 164 -0.19 -12.30 -5.18
N SER A 165 0.94 -12.54 -4.52
CA SER A 165 2.27 -12.28 -5.09
C SER A 165 3.06 -13.58 -5.26
N PRO A 166 2.71 -14.44 -6.25
CA PRO A 166 3.35 -15.75 -6.44
C PRO A 166 4.80 -15.66 -6.88
N GLU A 167 5.21 -14.53 -7.45
CA GLU A 167 6.62 -14.21 -7.75
C GLU A 167 7.29 -13.41 -6.62
N GLY A 168 6.58 -13.24 -5.49
CA GLY A 168 6.96 -12.40 -4.34
C GLY A 168 8.13 -12.93 -3.51
N LEU A 169 8.85 -13.93 -4.00
CA LEU A 169 10.15 -14.34 -3.47
C LEU A 169 11.31 -14.06 -4.42
N ASP A 170 11.10 -13.49 -5.61
CA ASP A 170 12.19 -13.12 -6.55
C ASP A 170 12.02 -11.81 -7.36
N ALA A 171 10.98 -10.98 -7.15
CA ALA A 171 10.76 -9.76 -7.97
C ALA A 171 10.80 -8.42 -7.19
N ASN A 172 11.97 -7.77 -7.19
CA ASN A 172 12.18 -6.31 -7.31
C ASN A 172 11.57 -5.27 -6.33
N PHE A 173 10.91 -5.59 -5.22
CA PHE A 173 10.38 -4.53 -4.33
C PHE A 173 11.45 -3.83 -3.46
N TRP A 174 12.71 -4.30 -3.48
CA TRP A 174 13.84 -3.62 -2.84
C TRP A 174 14.56 -2.60 -3.75
N MET A 175 14.07 -2.28 -4.95
CA MET A 175 14.71 -1.30 -5.84
C MET A 175 13.72 -0.37 -6.57
N ALA A 176 13.27 0.66 -5.85
CA ALA A 176 13.20 2.05 -6.33
C ALA A 176 13.59 2.99 -5.19
#